data_AF-A0A3M1AEK9-F1
#
_entry.id   AF-A0A3M1AEK9-F1
#
_cell.length_a   1.000
_cell.length_b   1.000
_cell.length_c   1.000
_cell.angle_alpha   90.00
_cell.angle_beta   90.00
_cell.angle_gamma   90.00
#
_symmetry.space_group_name_H-M   'P 1'
#
loop_
_entity.id
_entity.type
_entity.pdbx_description
1 polymer ?
#
loop_
_entity_poly.entity_id
_entity_poly.type
_entity_poly.pdbx_seq_one_letter_code
_entity_poly.pdbx_strand_id
1 'polypeptide(L)'
;HIADVSYYVKEGGAIDKEAFERGNSVYLVDRVVPMLPERLSQQLCSLKEKSDRLTFSCIMELSPSGDLLHYRIAESVIRSARQFSYEEVQDFLDGKLNLPPELAEPLQRMAALARSLRRKRQERGSLDFDTPEAKVILDEDGFPIDIQRKETLESMRIIEEFMLMANKTVAGHIQTLNSHDEPPPFIYRVHEKPDKEKMKLFAEFVQALGYEFPVDGRISSKKLSTFIKKIRGTEEEIIIENVMLRSLMKARYDVINVGHFGLAFKYYTHFTSPIRRYADLAVHRMLKFYQQQGWHEQLREGLIKKLNKISKQASECEVVALEAERASLKMKQTEFMSRFIGDEFDGVISGVVHFGIFVEITRYLVEGLVHINDLDDDFYVFNEKTYTLTGTATGKQYRIGDPVRVKVVKVDVNERLIDFILVKKYSKKRRRVARQKDNRRKKSPRAVPH
;
A
#
# COMPACT_ATOMS: atom_id res chain seq x y z
N HIS A 1 -14.11 3.36 16.72
CA HIS A 1 -13.76 4.46 17.62
C HIS A 1 -12.32 4.88 17.36
N ILE A 2 -12.04 6.19 17.19
CA ILE A 2 -10.68 6.71 16.93
C ILE A 2 -10.33 7.69 18.04
N ALA A 3 -9.07 7.77 18.47
CA ALA A 3 -8.62 8.71 19.50
C ALA A 3 -9.00 10.17 19.14
N ASP A 4 -9.58 10.90 20.09
CA ASP A 4 -9.97 12.29 19.87
C ASP A 4 -8.79 13.24 20.08
N VAL A 5 -7.83 13.20 19.16
CA VAL A 5 -6.64 14.06 19.23
C VAL A 5 -7.01 15.54 19.12
N SER A 6 -8.05 15.86 18.36
CA SER A 6 -8.53 17.24 18.18
C SER A 6 -9.03 17.89 19.47
N TYR A 7 -9.47 17.07 20.44
CA TYR A 7 -9.80 17.56 21.77
C TYR A 7 -8.56 18.12 22.49
N TYR A 8 -7.45 17.40 22.46
CA TYR A 8 -6.21 17.75 23.17
C TYR A 8 -5.34 18.75 22.41
N VAL A 9 -5.28 18.65 21.08
CA VAL A 9 -4.45 19.50 20.22
C VAL A 9 -5.32 20.58 19.58
N LYS A 10 -5.43 21.73 20.26
CA LYS A 10 -6.20 22.88 19.79
C LYS A 10 -5.50 23.58 18.63
N GLU A 11 -6.29 23.93 17.62
CA GLU A 11 -5.80 24.63 16.43
C GLU A 11 -5.12 25.96 16.79
N GLY A 12 -3.98 26.23 16.16
CA GLY A 12 -3.16 27.43 16.41
C GLY A 12 -2.26 27.36 17.65
N GLY A 13 -2.41 26.33 18.50
CA GLY A 13 -1.56 26.11 19.66
C GLY A 13 -0.14 25.66 19.31
N ALA A 14 0.77 25.65 20.29
CA ALA A 14 2.17 25.25 20.07
C ALA A 14 2.30 23.80 19.56
N ILE A 15 1.55 22.87 20.15
CA ILE A 15 1.55 21.46 19.72
C ILE A 15 0.99 21.30 18.31
N ASP A 16 0.02 22.13 17.93
CA ASP A 16 -0.58 22.11 16.60
C ASP A 16 0.40 22.58 15.53
N LYS A 17 1.14 23.66 15.81
CA LYS A 17 2.18 24.18 14.91
C LYS A 17 3.27 23.14 14.67
N GLU A 18 3.77 22.51 15.74
CA GLU A 18 4.75 21.43 15.64
C GLU A 18 4.20 20.22 14.86
N ALA A 19 2.95 19.81 15.13
CA ALA A 19 2.31 18.71 14.43
C ALA A 19 2.12 19.00 12.94
N PHE A 20 1.80 20.26 12.59
CA PHE A 20 1.69 20.73 11.21
C PHE A 20 3.04 20.69 10.49
N GLU A 21 4.11 21.17 11.16
CA GLU A 21 5.47 21.16 10.62
C GLU A 21 5.97 19.74 10.36
N ARG A 22 5.75 18.81 11.30
CA ARG A 22 6.09 17.39 11.13
C ARG A 22 5.23 16.70 10.07
N GLY A 23 3.94 17.05 9.98
CA GLY A 23 2.95 16.49 9.05
C GLY A 23 2.52 15.04 9.37
N ASN A 24 3.47 14.15 9.67
CA ASN A 24 3.23 12.76 10.05
C ASN A 24 4.35 12.23 10.96
N SER A 25 4.11 11.07 11.59
CA SER A 25 5.18 10.33 12.26
C SER A 25 6.06 9.62 11.23
N VAL A 26 7.33 9.41 11.56
CA VAL A 26 8.30 8.69 10.72
C VAL A 26 8.74 7.42 11.44
N TYR A 27 8.65 6.26 10.78
CA TYR A 27 8.94 4.94 11.34
C TYR A 27 10.25 4.39 10.79
N LEU A 28 11.36 4.79 11.41
CA LEU A 28 12.68 4.24 11.10
C LEU A 28 12.79 2.81 11.64
N VAL A 29 13.78 2.05 11.18
CA VAL A 29 13.96 0.65 11.60
C VAL A 29 14.18 0.53 13.12
N ASP A 30 14.92 1.46 13.70
CA ASP A 30 15.34 1.44 15.10
C ASP A 30 14.47 2.30 16.03
N ARG A 31 13.70 3.26 15.49
CA ARG A 31 12.93 4.22 16.30
C ARG A 31 11.77 4.85 15.54
N VAL A 32 10.87 5.48 16.29
CA VAL A 32 9.80 6.32 15.74
C VAL A 32 10.09 7.78 16.05
N VAL A 33 9.97 8.65 15.06
CA VAL A 33 9.90 10.11 15.26
C VAL A 33 8.42 10.50 15.27
N PRO A 34 7.79 10.69 16.44
CA PRO A 34 6.35 10.87 16.51
C PRO A 34 5.94 12.28 16.07
N MET A 35 4.76 12.40 15.46
CA MET A 35 4.16 13.70 15.10
C MET A 35 3.76 14.50 16.34
N LEU A 36 3.34 13.81 17.40
CA LEU A 36 2.90 14.40 18.66
C LEU A 36 3.82 13.98 19.80
N PRO A 37 3.97 14.81 20.85
CA PRO A 37 4.70 14.45 22.05
C PRO A 37 4.23 13.11 22.63
N GLU A 38 5.16 12.29 23.12
CA GLU A 38 4.88 10.94 23.62
C GLU A 38 3.83 10.91 24.74
N ARG A 39 3.83 11.92 25.61
CA ARG A 39 2.82 12.07 26.66
C ARG A 39 1.40 12.16 26.09
N LEU A 40 1.20 12.76 24.92
CA LEU A 40 -0.08 12.78 24.24
C LEU A 40 -0.33 11.48 23.47
N SER A 41 0.61 11.06 22.64
CA SER A 41 0.41 9.92 21.72
C SER A 41 0.32 8.58 22.44
N GLN A 42 1.15 8.34 23.48
CA GLN A 42 1.24 7.06 24.18
C GLN A 42 0.40 6.98 25.46
N GLN A 43 -0.03 8.12 26.03
CA GLN A 43 -0.82 8.12 27.28
C GLN A 43 -2.26 8.59 27.07
N LEU A 44 -2.46 9.88 26.75
CA LEU A 44 -3.79 10.51 26.75
C LEU A 44 -4.63 10.10 25.54
N CYS A 45 -4.04 10.08 24.34
CA CYS A 45 -4.72 9.69 23.11
C CYS A 45 -4.72 8.17 22.89
N SER A 46 -3.80 7.43 23.53
CA SER A 46 -3.75 5.98 23.41
C SER A 46 -4.98 5.33 24.05
N LEU A 47 -5.66 4.47 23.29
CA LEU A 47 -6.88 3.76 23.69
C LEU A 47 -6.56 2.55 24.58
N LYS A 48 -5.89 2.81 25.70
CA LYS A 48 -5.42 1.80 26.66
C LYS A 48 -6.59 0.97 27.22
N GLU A 49 -6.28 -0.29 27.51
CA GLU A 49 -7.21 -1.22 28.15
C GLU A 49 -7.74 -0.67 29.49
N LYS A 50 -9.00 -0.98 29.80
CA LYS A 50 -9.66 -0.72 31.09
C LYS A 50 -9.59 0.74 31.54
N SER A 51 -9.45 1.67 30.60
CA SER A 51 -9.35 3.10 30.90
C SER A 51 -10.31 3.88 30.02
N ASP A 52 -11.01 4.85 30.61
CA ASP A 52 -11.93 5.71 29.89
C ASP A 52 -11.14 6.65 28.97
N ARG A 53 -11.56 6.75 27.71
CA ARG A 53 -10.87 7.52 26.67
C ARG A 53 -11.84 8.28 25.78
N LEU A 54 -11.48 9.53 25.51
CA LEU A 54 -12.17 10.37 24.54
C LEU A 54 -11.87 9.88 23.14
N THR A 55 -12.93 9.73 22.36
CA THR A 55 -12.86 9.22 20.99
C THR A 55 -13.76 10.03 20.08
N PHE A 56 -13.36 10.12 18.83
CA PHE A 56 -14.23 10.57 17.76
C PHE A 56 -14.56 9.36 16.88
N SER A 57 -15.85 9.03 16.83
CA SER A 57 -16.30 7.72 16.43
C SER A 57 -17.15 7.77 15.18
N CYS A 58 -16.82 6.90 14.22
CA CYS A 58 -17.71 6.51 13.13
C CYS A 58 -18.37 5.19 13.53
N ILE A 59 -19.64 5.25 13.94
CA ILE A 59 -20.46 4.09 14.31
C ILE A 59 -21.29 3.74 13.07
N MET A 60 -21.18 2.50 12.61
CA MET A 60 -21.79 2.06 11.35
C MET A 60 -22.61 0.79 11.57
N GLU A 61 -23.77 0.75 10.94
CA GLU A 61 -24.57 -0.47 10.79
C GLU A 61 -24.36 -1.02 9.38
N LEU A 62 -23.90 -2.26 9.31
CA LEU A 62 -23.56 -2.93 8.06
C LEU A 62 -24.41 -4.19 7.92
N SER A 63 -24.92 -4.41 6.71
CA SER A 63 -25.51 -5.72 6.37
C SER A 63 -24.44 -6.82 6.39
N PRO A 64 -24.83 -8.11 6.43
CA PRO A 64 -23.88 -9.22 6.27
C PRO A 64 -23.08 -9.20 4.95
N SER A 65 -23.63 -8.58 3.90
CA SER A 65 -22.97 -8.32 2.62
C SER A 65 -22.05 -7.10 2.62
N GLY A 66 -21.93 -6.39 3.75
CA GLY A 66 -21.11 -5.19 3.88
C GLY A 66 -21.69 -3.97 3.17
N ASP A 67 -23.02 -3.85 3.09
CA ASP A 67 -23.71 -2.62 2.69
C ASP A 67 -23.89 -1.70 3.90
N LEU A 68 -23.61 -0.42 3.72
CA LEU A 68 -23.84 0.59 4.76
C LEU A 68 -25.32 0.92 4.83
N LEU A 69 -25.94 0.59 5.97
CA LEU A 69 -27.36 0.83 6.22
C LEU A 69 -27.56 2.16 6.93
N HIS A 70 -26.86 2.35 8.05
CA HIS A 70 -26.90 3.56 8.86
C HIS A 70 -25.50 3.89 9.36
N TYR A 71 -25.25 5.17 9.65
CA TYR A 71 -24.05 5.59 10.35
C TYR A 71 -24.28 6.82 11.21
N ARG A 72 -23.43 6.99 12.21
CA ARG A 72 -23.35 8.20 13.03
C ARG A 72 -21.88 8.53 13.29
N ILE A 73 -21.52 9.80 13.09
CA ILE A 73 -20.21 10.33 13.46
C ILE A 73 -20.41 11.20 14.70
N ALA A 74 -19.73 10.90 15.80
CA ALA A 74 -19.92 11.63 17.05
C ALA A 74 -18.71 11.55 17.98
N GLU A 75 -18.57 12.55 18.84
CA GLU A 75 -17.72 12.47 20.03
C GLU A 75 -18.28 11.42 20.99
N SER A 76 -17.40 10.62 21.59
CA SER A 76 -17.78 9.50 22.46
C SER A 76 -16.73 9.20 23.51
N VAL A 77 -17.13 8.51 24.57
CA VAL A 77 -16.23 7.93 25.57
C VAL A 77 -16.29 6.42 25.45
N ILE A 78 -15.14 5.76 25.41
CA ILE A 78 -15.05 4.30 25.44
C ILE A 78 -14.16 3.85 26.59
N ARG A 79 -14.31 2.57 26.98
CA ARG A 79 -13.37 1.85 27.83
C ARG A 79 -13.00 0.56 27.12
N SER A 80 -11.79 0.47 26.59
CA SER A 80 -11.35 -0.72 25.85
C SER A 80 -11.34 -1.94 26.76
N ALA A 81 -12.05 -3.01 26.38
CA ALA A 81 -12.15 -4.22 27.20
C ALA A 81 -10.81 -4.98 27.26
N ARG A 82 -10.09 -5.02 26.14
CA ARG A 82 -8.82 -5.73 26.00
C ARG A 82 -7.92 -5.13 24.94
N GLN A 83 -6.62 -5.11 25.19
CA GLN A 83 -5.60 -4.85 24.17
C GLN A 83 -5.12 -6.19 23.57
N PHE A 84 -5.28 -6.33 22.25
CA PHE A 84 -4.84 -7.50 21.49
C PHE A 84 -3.65 -7.17 20.60
N SER A 85 -2.77 -8.16 20.36
CA SER A 85 -1.82 -8.14 19.23
C SER A 85 -2.45 -8.78 17.98
N TYR A 86 -1.85 -8.57 16.81
CA TYR A 86 -2.32 -9.20 15.58
C TYR A 86 -2.10 -10.71 15.58
N GLU A 87 -0.98 -11.15 16.13
CA GLU A 87 -0.59 -12.55 16.27
C GLU A 87 -1.58 -13.26 17.21
N GLU A 88 -1.95 -12.63 18.33
CA GLU A 88 -2.90 -13.20 19.26
C GLU A 88 -4.28 -13.43 18.62
N VAL A 89 -4.79 -12.43 17.88
CA VAL A 89 -6.06 -12.58 17.16
C VAL A 89 -5.93 -13.62 16.04
N GLN A 90 -4.76 -13.72 15.39
CA GLN A 90 -4.53 -14.75 14.39
C GLN A 90 -4.54 -16.15 15.00
N ASP A 91 -3.87 -16.36 16.13
CA ASP A 91 -3.88 -17.63 16.85
C ASP A 91 -5.30 -18.03 17.29
N PHE A 92 -6.13 -17.05 17.67
CA PHE A 92 -7.55 -17.30 17.93
C PHE A 92 -8.31 -17.74 16.66
N LEU A 93 -8.12 -17.04 15.54
CA LEU A 93 -8.76 -17.39 14.27
C LEU A 93 -8.30 -18.75 13.72
N ASP A 94 -7.06 -19.14 13.99
CA ASP A 94 -6.47 -20.43 13.65
C ASP A 94 -6.91 -21.56 14.59
N GLY A 95 -7.63 -21.26 15.67
CA GLY A 95 -8.06 -22.24 16.68
C GLY A 95 -6.95 -22.67 17.65
N LYS A 96 -5.82 -21.94 17.70
CA LYS A 96 -4.68 -22.19 18.60
C LYS A 96 -4.87 -21.52 19.97
N LEU A 97 -5.68 -20.46 20.04
CA LEU A 97 -6.00 -19.73 21.26
C LEU A 97 -7.51 -19.79 21.54
N ASN A 98 -7.87 -20.16 22.77
CA ASN A 98 -9.26 -20.09 23.23
C ASN A 98 -9.50 -18.80 24.00
N LEU A 99 -10.52 -18.04 23.58
CA LEU A 99 -10.95 -16.81 24.23
C LEU A 99 -12.33 -17.00 24.88
N PRO A 100 -12.63 -16.27 25.98
CA PRO A 100 -13.97 -16.23 26.54
C PRO A 100 -15.02 -15.82 25.50
N PRO A 101 -16.27 -16.34 25.55
CA PRO A 101 -17.30 -16.06 24.54
C PRO A 101 -17.52 -14.55 24.27
N GLU A 102 -17.47 -13.74 25.33
CA GLU A 102 -17.62 -12.28 25.28
C GLU A 102 -16.58 -11.57 24.39
N LEU A 103 -15.40 -12.16 24.20
CA LEU A 103 -14.35 -11.67 23.30
C LEU A 103 -14.31 -12.45 21.98
N ALA A 104 -14.56 -13.75 22.04
CA ALA A 104 -14.51 -14.66 20.90
C ALA A 104 -15.59 -14.31 19.85
N GLU A 105 -16.84 -14.12 20.28
CA GLU A 105 -17.93 -13.89 19.34
C GLU A 105 -17.79 -12.57 18.56
N PRO A 106 -17.48 -11.41 19.19
CA PRO A 106 -17.19 -10.19 18.43
C PRO A 106 -16.07 -10.39 17.41
N LEU A 107 -14.95 -11.03 17.78
CA LEU A 107 -13.83 -11.25 16.87
C LEU A 107 -14.22 -12.13 15.67
N GLN A 108 -15.01 -13.19 15.88
CA GLN A 108 -15.53 -14.02 14.78
C GLN A 108 -16.45 -13.23 13.85
N ARG A 109 -17.35 -12.42 14.41
CA ARG A 109 -18.22 -11.52 13.63
C ARG A 109 -17.40 -10.50 12.84
N MET A 110 -16.36 -9.95 13.45
CA MET A 110 -15.45 -9.00 12.81
C MET A 110 -14.73 -9.65 11.62
N ALA A 111 -14.20 -10.87 11.80
CA ALA A 111 -13.55 -11.63 10.73
C ALA A 111 -14.49 -11.93 9.57
N ALA A 112 -15.71 -12.42 9.85
CA ALA A 112 -16.71 -12.71 8.83
C ALA A 112 -17.08 -11.46 8.03
N LEU A 113 -17.31 -10.34 8.71
CA LEU A 113 -17.65 -9.06 8.07
C LEU A 113 -16.48 -8.53 7.22
N ALA A 114 -15.24 -8.59 7.72
CA ALA A 114 -14.06 -8.16 6.98
C ALA A 114 -13.85 -8.97 5.68
N ARG A 115 -14.08 -10.30 5.71
CA ARG A 115 -14.05 -11.14 4.51
C ARG A 115 -15.09 -10.69 3.48
N SER A 116 -16.31 -10.37 3.91
CA SER A 116 -17.37 -9.83 3.03
C SER A 116 -17.00 -8.47 2.44
N LEU A 117 -16.47 -7.55 3.26
CA LEU A 117 -16.02 -6.23 2.81
C LEU A 117 -14.89 -6.34 1.77
N ARG A 118 -13.88 -7.18 2.03
CA ARG A 118 -12.78 -7.42 1.09
C ARG A 118 -13.28 -7.96 -0.24
N ARG A 119 -14.12 -9.00 -0.22
CA ARG A 119 -14.67 -9.61 -1.44
C ARG A 119 -15.37 -8.56 -2.30
N LYS A 120 -16.22 -7.74 -1.68
CA LYS A 120 -16.94 -6.66 -2.36
C LYS A 120 -16.03 -5.57 -2.89
N ARG A 121 -14.96 -5.22 -2.16
CA ARG A 121 -13.93 -4.26 -2.61
C ARG A 121 -13.18 -4.80 -3.83
N GLN A 122 -12.83 -6.08 -3.85
CA GLN A 122 -12.20 -6.74 -5.00
C GLN A 122 -13.15 -6.83 -6.21
N GLU A 123 -14.45 -7.09 -6.01
CA GLU A 123 -15.46 -7.08 -7.09
C GLU A 123 -15.65 -5.71 -7.74
N ARG A 124 -15.50 -4.64 -6.95
CA ARG A 124 -15.49 -3.24 -7.42
C ARG A 124 -14.21 -2.86 -8.15
N GLY A 125 -13.20 -3.72 -8.14
CA GLY A 125 -11.94 -3.53 -8.85
C GLY A 125 -10.89 -2.76 -8.06
N SER A 126 -10.87 -2.89 -6.73
CA SER A 126 -9.68 -2.49 -5.97
C SER A 126 -8.47 -3.24 -6.49
N LEU A 127 -7.36 -2.53 -6.63
CA LEU A 127 -6.06 -3.11 -6.90
C LEU A 127 -5.51 -3.63 -5.57
N ASP A 128 -4.95 -4.82 -5.62
CA ASP A 128 -4.43 -5.55 -4.46
C ASP A 128 -3.13 -6.19 -4.95
N PHE A 129 -2.01 -5.60 -4.53
CA PHE A 129 -0.67 -6.02 -4.91
C PHE A 129 -0.05 -6.71 -3.68
N ASP A 130 0.45 -7.92 -3.87
CA ASP A 130 1.11 -8.67 -2.79
C ASP A 130 2.61 -8.37 -2.84
N THR A 131 2.98 -7.14 -2.46
CA THR A 131 4.40 -6.76 -2.41
C THR A 131 4.99 -7.24 -1.08
N PRO A 132 6.04 -8.07 -1.11
CA PRO A 132 6.68 -8.52 0.12
C PRO A 132 7.39 -7.34 0.80
N GLU A 133 7.16 -7.18 2.11
CA GLU A 133 7.84 -6.17 2.93
C GLU A 133 8.89 -6.84 3.82
N ALA A 134 10.02 -6.17 4.05
CA ALA A 134 11.07 -6.64 4.94
C ALA A 134 10.83 -6.17 6.39
N LYS A 135 11.06 -7.06 7.35
CA LYS A 135 11.14 -6.77 8.79
C LYS A 135 12.56 -7.05 9.26
N VAL A 136 13.27 -6.00 9.64
CA VAL A 136 14.61 -6.12 10.23
C VAL A 136 14.47 -6.39 11.72
N ILE A 137 15.20 -7.38 12.22
CA ILE A 137 15.32 -7.70 13.64
C ILE A 137 16.66 -7.14 14.12
N LEU A 138 16.61 -6.28 15.13
CA LEU A 138 17.79 -5.67 15.75
C LEU A 138 18.11 -6.34 17.10
N ASP A 139 19.38 -6.33 17.49
CA ASP A 139 19.81 -6.61 18.86
C ASP A 139 19.70 -5.37 19.77
N GLU A 140 20.17 -5.49 21.02
CA GLU A 140 20.12 -4.41 22.03
C GLU A 140 20.98 -3.20 21.66
N ASP A 141 22.06 -3.41 20.90
CA ASP A 141 22.95 -2.36 20.41
C ASP A 141 22.44 -1.74 19.08
N GLY A 142 21.32 -2.24 18.56
CA GLY A 142 20.69 -1.76 17.34
C GLY A 142 21.31 -2.32 16.06
N PHE A 143 22.12 -3.38 16.13
CA PHE A 143 22.66 -4.05 14.95
C PHE A 143 21.65 -5.07 14.38
N PRO A 144 21.54 -5.17 13.05
CA PRO A 144 20.62 -6.11 12.42
C PRO A 144 21.14 -7.55 12.54
N ILE A 145 20.39 -8.40 13.23
CA ILE A 145 20.71 -9.82 13.42
C ILE A 145 19.96 -10.73 12.44
N ASP A 146 18.81 -10.27 11.93
CA ASP A 146 18.03 -11.02 10.93
C ASP A 146 17.16 -10.07 10.08
N ILE A 147 16.78 -10.54 8.90
CA ILE A 147 15.81 -9.86 8.02
C ILE A 147 14.79 -10.88 7.55
N GLN A 148 13.54 -10.65 7.91
CA GLN A 148 12.45 -11.57 7.64
C GLN A 148 11.43 -10.94 6.71
N ARG A 149 10.68 -11.78 5.99
CA ARG A 149 9.50 -11.31 5.28
C ARG A 149 8.42 -11.00 6.30
N LYS A 150 7.83 -9.82 6.20
CA LYS A 150 6.69 -9.43 7.01
C LYS A 150 5.46 -10.19 6.53
N GLU A 151 4.86 -10.96 7.42
CA GLU A 151 3.64 -11.70 7.11
C GLU A 151 2.42 -10.78 7.17
N THR A 152 1.52 -10.93 6.19
CA THR A 152 0.23 -10.26 6.20
C THR A 152 -0.83 -11.20 6.74
N LEU A 153 -1.16 -11.04 8.03
CA LEU A 153 -2.11 -11.89 8.74
C LEU A 153 -3.58 -11.53 8.41
N GLU A 154 -4.50 -12.48 8.61
CA GLU A 154 -5.94 -12.22 8.50
C GLU A 154 -6.40 -11.19 9.54
N SER A 155 -5.83 -11.23 10.75
CA SER A 155 -6.12 -10.25 11.80
C SER A 155 -5.79 -8.80 11.39
N MET A 156 -4.66 -8.58 10.70
CA MET A 156 -4.29 -7.26 10.15
C MET A 156 -5.28 -6.80 9.10
N ARG A 157 -5.66 -7.74 8.24
CA ARG A 157 -6.64 -7.60 7.18
C ARG A 157 -8.05 -7.25 7.69
N ILE A 158 -8.43 -7.64 8.92
CA ILE A 158 -9.69 -7.23 9.56
C ILE A 158 -9.68 -5.73 9.85
N ILE A 159 -8.62 -5.24 10.50
CA ILE A 159 -8.49 -3.83 10.86
C ILE A 159 -8.42 -2.96 9.61
N GLU A 160 -7.67 -3.38 8.58
CA GLU A 160 -7.60 -2.69 7.29
C GLU A 160 -9.01 -2.39 6.73
N GLU A 161 -9.87 -3.41 6.57
CA GLU A 161 -11.20 -3.25 5.97
C GLU A 161 -12.10 -2.32 6.80
N PHE A 162 -11.98 -2.36 8.13
CA PHE A 162 -12.76 -1.47 9.00
C PHE A 162 -12.29 -0.03 8.94
N MET A 163 -10.97 0.19 8.87
CA MET A 163 -10.41 1.53 8.69
C MET A 163 -10.79 2.09 7.32
N LEU A 164 -10.73 1.28 6.26
CA LEU A 164 -11.18 1.66 4.92
C LEU A 164 -12.67 2.05 4.91
N MET A 165 -13.51 1.27 5.60
CA MET A 165 -14.94 1.55 5.68
C MET A 165 -15.23 2.86 6.43
N ALA A 166 -14.59 3.09 7.58
CA ALA A 166 -14.74 4.34 8.33
C ALA A 166 -14.28 5.56 7.51
N ASN A 167 -13.10 5.48 6.88
CA ASN A 167 -12.54 6.52 6.01
C ASN A 167 -13.48 6.87 4.83
N LYS A 168 -14.02 5.84 4.17
CA LYS A 168 -14.98 6.01 3.07
C LYS A 168 -16.29 6.62 3.54
N THR A 169 -16.84 6.18 4.68
CA THR A 169 -18.08 6.71 5.26
C THR A 169 -17.92 8.17 5.64
N VAL A 170 -16.81 8.54 6.26
CA VAL A 170 -16.51 9.94 6.61
C VAL A 170 -16.43 10.83 5.37
N ALA A 171 -15.72 10.39 4.33
CA ALA A 171 -15.65 11.15 3.08
C ALA A 171 -17.03 11.27 2.39
N GLY A 172 -17.83 10.21 2.44
CA GLY A 172 -19.21 10.22 1.93
C GLY A 172 -20.15 11.13 2.74
N HIS A 173 -19.97 11.21 4.06
CA HIS A 173 -20.79 12.05 4.93
C HIS A 173 -20.72 13.53 4.55
N ILE A 174 -19.55 14.03 4.17
CA ILE A 174 -19.38 15.43 3.73
C ILE A 174 -20.27 15.75 2.52
N GLN A 175 -20.50 14.78 1.64
CA GLN A 175 -21.40 14.95 0.48
C GLN A 175 -22.87 15.08 0.89
N THR A 176 -23.23 14.63 2.10
CA THR A 176 -24.60 14.68 2.63
C THR A 176 -24.89 15.92 3.46
N LEU A 177 -23.86 16.65 3.89
CA LEU A 177 -23.99 17.92 4.63
C LEU A 177 -24.50 19.08 3.76
N ASN A 178 -25.11 18.76 2.63
CA ASN A 178 -25.35 19.67 1.54
C ASN A 178 -26.75 20.29 1.60
N SER A 179 -26.80 21.62 1.43
CA SER A 179 -28.01 22.40 1.17
C SER A 179 -27.92 23.18 -0.17
N HIS A 180 -26.82 23.05 -0.92
CA HIS A 180 -26.47 23.82 -2.13
C HIS A 180 -25.92 22.92 -3.26
N ASP A 181 -25.41 23.48 -4.37
CA ASP A 181 -24.91 22.69 -5.51
C ASP A 181 -23.55 22.00 -5.25
N GLU A 182 -22.75 22.52 -4.30
CA GLU A 182 -21.42 21.98 -3.97
C GLU A 182 -21.26 21.61 -2.49
N PRO A 183 -20.62 20.48 -2.17
CA PRO A 183 -20.35 20.09 -0.78
C PRO A 183 -19.39 21.08 -0.09
N PRO A 184 -19.37 21.12 1.26
CA PRO A 184 -18.37 21.87 2.00
C PRO A 184 -16.95 21.46 1.60
N PRO A 185 -15.98 22.40 1.57
CA PRO A 185 -14.57 22.08 1.35
C PRO A 185 -14.09 20.99 2.31
N PHE A 186 -13.27 20.05 1.87
CA PHE A 186 -12.80 18.95 2.71
C PHE A 186 -11.47 18.39 2.22
N ILE A 187 -10.72 17.71 3.09
CA ILE A 187 -9.48 17.04 2.70
C ILE A 187 -9.81 15.61 2.26
N TYR A 188 -9.45 15.28 1.03
CA TYR A 188 -9.56 13.95 0.46
C TYR A 188 -8.18 13.31 0.33
N ARG A 189 -8.14 11.99 0.43
CA ARG A 189 -6.99 11.19 0.01
C ARG A 189 -7.28 10.71 -1.40
N VAL A 190 -6.66 11.34 -2.37
CA VAL A 190 -6.94 11.10 -3.79
C VAL A 190 -5.86 10.24 -4.41
N HIS A 191 -6.26 9.43 -5.39
CA HIS A 191 -5.36 8.66 -6.22
C HIS A 191 -5.91 8.68 -7.65
N GLU A 192 -5.23 9.44 -8.50
CA GLU A 192 -5.67 9.69 -9.85
C GLU A 192 -5.66 8.44 -10.73
N LYS A 193 -6.33 8.54 -11.87
CA LYS A 193 -6.17 7.55 -12.93
C LYS A 193 -4.72 7.59 -13.42
N PRO A 194 -4.16 6.44 -13.83
CA PRO A 194 -2.85 6.38 -14.43
C PRO A 194 -2.73 7.32 -15.64
N ASP A 195 -1.54 7.87 -15.83
CA ASP A 195 -1.23 8.68 -16.99
C ASP A 195 -1.37 7.87 -18.30
N LYS A 196 -1.85 8.51 -19.36
CA LYS A 196 -2.14 7.84 -20.64
C LYS A 196 -0.87 7.31 -21.30
N GLU A 197 0.23 8.05 -21.24
CA GLU A 197 1.50 7.64 -21.84
C GLU A 197 2.11 6.47 -21.07
N LYS A 198 2.13 6.57 -19.72
CA LYS A 198 2.59 5.47 -18.86
C LYS A 198 1.78 4.19 -19.08
N MET A 199 0.48 4.31 -19.31
CA MET A 199 -0.37 3.15 -19.60
C MET A 199 -0.16 2.59 -21.00
N LYS A 200 0.13 3.43 -21.99
CA LYS A 200 0.49 2.96 -23.32
C LYS A 200 1.78 2.15 -23.29
N LEU A 201 2.80 2.64 -22.59
CA LEU A 201 4.07 1.92 -22.38
C LEU A 201 3.85 0.60 -21.65
N PHE A 202 3.03 0.60 -20.60
CA PHE A 202 2.64 -0.64 -19.91
C PHE A 202 1.96 -1.63 -20.85
N ALA A 203 1.04 -1.16 -21.69
CA ALA A 203 0.34 -2.00 -22.65
C ALA A 203 1.28 -2.62 -23.69
N GLU A 204 2.20 -1.83 -24.24
CA GLU A 204 3.24 -2.31 -25.17
C GLU A 204 4.13 -3.38 -24.50
N PHE A 205 4.52 -3.14 -23.24
CA PHE A 205 5.30 -4.08 -22.45
C PHE A 205 4.59 -5.43 -22.26
N VAL A 206 3.33 -5.43 -21.81
CA VAL A 206 2.60 -6.70 -21.59
C VAL A 206 2.26 -7.40 -22.92
N GLN A 207 2.03 -6.65 -24.01
CA GLN A 207 1.86 -7.21 -25.36
C GLN A 207 3.13 -7.91 -25.86
N ALA A 208 4.31 -7.35 -25.58
CA ALA A 208 5.59 -7.98 -25.91
C ALA A 208 5.80 -9.31 -25.14
N LEU A 209 5.18 -9.45 -23.96
CA LEU A 209 5.13 -10.70 -23.20
C LEU A 209 4.02 -11.67 -23.66
N GLY A 210 3.24 -11.29 -24.68
CA GLY A 210 2.18 -12.11 -25.25
C GLY A 210 0.81 -11.99 -24.56
N TYR A 211 0.66 -11.02 -23.66
CA TYR A 211 -0.60 -10.74 -22.98
C TYR A 211 -1.40 -9.66 -23.71
N GLU A 212 -2.68 -9.92 -23.90
CA GLU A 212 -3.61 -8.91 -24.39
C GLU A 212 -3.97 -7.94 -23.27
N PHE A 213 -3.85 -6.64 -23.54
CA PHE A 213 -4.22 -5.58 -22.61
C PHE A 213 -5.01 -4.48 -23.33
N PRO A 214 -6.18 -4.08 -22.81
CA PRO A 214 -7.02 -3.07 -23.45
C PRO A 214 -6.40 -1.68 -23.35
N VAL A 215 -5.97 -1.12 -24.49
CA VAL A 215 -5.28 0.18 -24.61
C VAL A 215 -6.27 1.35 -24.80
N ASP A 216 -7.54 1.03 -25.03
CA ASP A 216 -8.60 1.95 -25.42
C ASP A 216 -9.11 2.80 -24.23
N GLY A 217 -8.38 3.88 -23.94
CA GLY A 217 -8.84 5.21 -23.47
C GLY A 217 -9.62 5.36 -22.16
N ARG A 218 -10.12 4.26 -21.57
CA ARG A 218 -10.87 4.21 -20.32
C ARG A 218 -10.36 3.03 -19.49
N ILE A 219 -9.10 3.09 -19.09
CA ILE A 219 -8.53 2.14 -18.14
C ILE A 219 -9.23 2.38 -16.80
N SER A 220 -10.05 1.41 -16.41
CA SER A 220 -10.71 1.39 -15.11
C SER A 220 -9.95 0.48 -14.15
N SER A 221 -10.05 0.75 -12.85
CA SER A 221 -9.48 -0.10 -11.81
C SER A 221 -9.97 -1.55 -11.93
N LYS A 222 -11.23 -1.75 -12.34
CA LYS A 222 -11.80 -3.08 -12.63
C LYS A 222 -11.11 -3.80 -13.78
N LYS A 223 -10.79 -3.12 -14.90
CA LYS A 223 -10.03 -3.73 -16.01
C LYS A 223 -8.64 -4.17 -15.54
N LEU A 224 -7.94 -3.32 -14.79
CA LEU A 224 -6.62 -3.65 -14.21
C LEU A 224 -6.70 -4.80 -13.21
N SER A 225 -7.67 -4.78 -12.29
CA SER A 225 -7.89 -5.85 -11.31
C SER A 225 -8.17 -7.20 -11.99
N THR A 226 -8.99 -7.23 -13.05
CA THR A 226 -9.22 -8.44 -13.85
C THR A 226 -7.93 -8.93 -14.52
N PHE A 227 -7.10 -8.02 -15.00
CA PHE A 227 -5.82 -8.37 -15.59
C PHE A 227 -4.83 -8.94 -14.56
N ILE A 228 -4.71 -8.32 -13.37
CA ILE A 228 -3.92 -8.85 -12.24
C ILE A 228 -4.37 -10.28 -11.89
N LYS A 229 -5.69 -10.52 -11.80
CA LYS A 229 -6.22 -11.87 -11.55
C LYS A 229 -5.87 -12.88 -12.64
N LYS A 230 -5.72 -12.45 -13.90
CA LYS A 230 -5.38 -13.31 -15.03
C LYS A 230 -3.90 -13.71 -15.05
N ILE A 231 -3.02 -12.81 -14.62
CA ILE A 231 -1.57 -13.07 -14.56
C ILE A 231 -1.14 -13.76 -13.26
N ARG A 232 -2.03 -13.87 -12.27
CA ARG A 232 -1.72 -14.52 -11.00
C ARG A 232 -1.24 -15.96 -11.19
N GLY A 233 -0.11 -16.29 -10.59
CA GLY A 233 0.56 -17.59 -10.68
C GLY A 233 1.34 -17.81 -11.99
N THR A 234 1.42 -16.83 -12.90
CA THR A 234 2.25 -16.95 -14.09
C THR A 234 3.72 -16.62 -13.79
N GLU A 235 4.63 -17.03 -14.68
CA GLU A 235 6.05 -16.73 -14.54
C GLU A 235 6.32 -15.21 -14.61
N GLU A 236 5.46 -14.46 -15.32
CA GLU A 236 5.59 -13.02 -15.51
C GLU A 236 4.80 -12.17 -14.49
N GLU A 237 4.12 -12.78 -13.51
CA GLU A 237 3.31 -12.06 -12.51
C GLU A 237 4.09 -10.91 -11.86
N ILE A 238 5.25 -11.22 -11.27
CA ILE A 238 6.08 -10.28 -10.51
C ILE A 238 6.53 -9.10 -11.38
N ILE A 239 7.04 -9.37 -12.60
CA ILE A 239 7.51 -8.29 -13.48
C ILE A 239 6.35 -7.42 -13.94
N ILE A 240 5.22 -8.01 -14.30
CA ILE A 240 4.05 -7.26 -14.76
C ILE A 240 3.48 -6.40 -13.63
N GLU A 241 3.37 -6.92 -12.40
CA GLU A 241 2.91 -6.15 -11.24
C GLU A 241 3.86 -4.98 -10.93
N ASN A 242 5.17 -5.21 -10.95
CA ASN A 242 6.16 -4.17 -10.70
C ASN A 242 6.11 -3.04 -11.75
N VAL A 243 6.01 -3.37 -13.03
CA VAL A 243 5.87 -2.34 -14.09
C VAL A 243 4.51 -1.65 -13.97
N MET A 244 3.43 -2.36 -13.63
CA MET A 244 2.12 -1.76 -13.41
C MET A 244 2.14 -0.74 -12.28
N LEU A 245 2.71 -1.09 -11.13
CA LEU A 245 2.85 -0.21 -9.96
C LEU A 245 3.58 1.09 -10.31
N ARG A 246 4.64 1.02 -11.12
CA ARG A 246 5.40 2.21 -11.59
C ARG A 246 4.59 3.08 -12.56
N SER A 247 3.63 2.49 -13.27
CA SER A 247 2.72 3.21 -14.17
C SER A 247 1.55 3.90 -13.43
N LEU A 248 1.25 3.53 -12.18
CA LEU A 248 0.24 4.19 -11.38
C LEU A 248 0.71 5.57 -10.87
N MET A 249 -0.26 6.42 -10.51
CA MET A 249 0.01 7.72 -9.89
C MET A 249 0.30 7.53 -8.39
N LYS A 250 1.01 8.45 -7.76
CA LYS A 250 1.12 8.45 -6.29
C LYS A 250 -0.15 9.06 -5.69
N ALA A 251 -0.64 8.48 -4.60
CA ALA A 251 -1.74 9.08 -3.85
C ALA A 251 -1.26 10.33 -3.11
N ARG A 252 -2.15 11.32 -2.93
CA ARG A 252 -1.85 12.58 -2.25
C ARG A 252 -3.06 13.13 -1.50
N TYR A 253 -2.84 14.12 -0.65
CA TYR A 253 -3.92 14.89 -0.05
C TYR A 253 -4.32 16.05 -0.97
N ASP A 254 -5.62 16.25 -1.14
CA ASP A 254 -6.15 17.30 -2.01
C ASP A 254 -7.53 17.76 -1.51
N VAL A 255 -7.90 19.00 -1.82
CA VAL A 255 -9.25 19.52 -1.55
C VAL A 255 -10.21 19.13 -2.66
N ILE A 256 -9.69 18.92 -3.87
CA ILE A 256 -10.47 18.49 -5.03
C ILE A 256 -10.58 16.98 -5.03
N ASN A 257 -11.79 16.46 -4.84
CA ASN A 257 -12.02 15.01 -4.89
C ASN A 257 -12.05 14.49 -6.33
N VAL A 258 -10.97 13.82 -6.74
CA VAL A 258 -10.90 13.06 -8.01
C VAL A 258 -11.13 11.56 -7.82
N GLY A 259 -11.48 11.13 -6.60
CA GLY A 259 -11.61 9.73 -6.20
C GLY A 259 -10.27 9.05 -5.90
N HIS A 260 -10.35 7.77 -5.53
CA HIS A 260 -9.19 6.94 -5.21
C HIS A 260 -9.15 5.70 -6.10
N PHE A 261 -8.43 5.79 -7.22
CA PHE A 261 -8.41 4.78 -8.28
C PHE A 261 -7.96 3.39 -7.77
N GLY A 262 -6.92 3.31 -6.93
CA GLY A 262 -6.38 2.04 -6.44
C GLY A 262 -7.33 1.29 -5.49
N LEU A 263 -8.18 2.03 -4.76
CA LEU A 263 -9.17 1.48 -3.83
C LEU A 263 -10.56 1.31 -4.48
N ALA A 264 -10.73 1.78 -5.72
CA ALA A 264 -12.02 1.87 -6.40
C ALA A 264 -13.09 2.64 -5.57
N PHE A 265 -12.69 3.70 -4.86
CA PHE A 265 -13.60 4.53 -4.06
C PHE A 265 -13.85 5.89 -4.72
N LYS A 266 -15.12 6.32 -4.76
CA LYS A 266 -15.53 7.64 -5.26
C LYS A 266 -15.17 8.77 -4.28
N TYR A 267 -15.26 8.49 -2.99
CA TYR A 267 -14.95 9.40 -1.90
C TYR A 267 -14.07 8.66 -0.90
N TYR A 268 -12.92 9.24 -0.57
CA TYR A 268 -12.00 8.67 0.40
C TYR A 268 -11.19 9.77 1.09
N THR A 269 -11.01 9.63 2.40
CA THR A 269 -10.17 10.49 3.22
C THR A 269 -9.44 9.66 4.26
N HIS A 270 -8.43 10.23 4.91
CA HIS A 270 -7.85 9.62 6.09
C HIS A 270 -8.45 10.24 7.36
N PHE A 271 -9.12 9.41 8.15
CA PHE A 271 -9.78 9.78 9.42
C PHE A 271 -9.23 8.99 10.61
N THR A 272 -8.67 7.81 10.37
CA THR A 272 -8.45 6.78 11.39
C THR A 272 -7.10 6.84 12.11
N SER A 273 -6.25 7.84 11.87
CA SER A 273 -4.92 7.93 12.49
C SER A 273 -4.46 9.34 12.84
N PRO A 274 -5.27 10.16 13.56
CA PRO A 274 -4.93 11.55 13.91
C PRO A 274 -3.75 11.68 14.87
N ILE A 275 -3.31 10.60 15.52
CA ILE A 275 -2.11 10.63 16.39
C ILE A 275 -0.82 10.78 15.55
N ARG A 276 -0.83 10.28 14.31
CA ARG A 276 0.38 10.13 13.48
C ARG A 276 0.27 10.79 12.10
N ARG A 277 -0.87 11.39 11.77
CA ARG A 277 -1.10 12.10 10.50
C ARG A 277 -1.89 13.37 10.76
N TYR A 278 -1.32 14.51 10.36
CA TYR A 278 -1.93 15.82 10.58
C TYR A 278 -3.20 15.99 9.72
N ALA A 279 -3.24 15.39 8.54
CA ALA A 279 -4.44 15.39 7.69
C ALA A 279 -5.66 14.79 8.41
N ASP A 280 -5.49 13.68 9.15
CA ASP A 280 -6.57 13.08 9.94
C ASP A 280 -7.00 14.00 11.10
N LEU A 281 -6.04 14.67 11.76
CA LEU A 281 -6.34 15.66 12.80
C LEU A 281 -7.15 16.84 12.24
N ALA A 282 -6.78 17.35 11.06
CA ALA A 282 -7.53 18.37 10.36
C ALA A 282 -8.94 17.88 10.00
N VAL A 283 -9.09 16.67 9.47
CA VAL A 283 -10.38 16.03 9.18
C VAL A 283 -11.27 15.96 10.44
N HIS A 284 -10.71 15.58 11.60
CA HIS A 284 -11.45 15.57 12.87
C HIS A 284 -11.99 16.96 13.21
N ARG A 285 -11.16 18.01 13.09
CA ARG A 285 -11.58 19.39 13.34
C ARG A 285 -12.67 19.85 12.40
N MET A 286 -12.56 19.52 11.11
CA MET A 286 -13.55 19.89 10.10
C MET A 286 -14.92 19.27 10.38
N LEU A 287 -14.94 17.97 10.71
CA LEU A 287 -16.18 17.28 11.05
C LEU A 287 -16.84 17.90 12.28
N LYS A 288 -16.06 18.17 13.33
CA LYS A 288 -16.58 18.84 14.54
C LYS A 288 -17.09 20.24 14.24
N PHE A 289 -16.36 21.00 13.41
CA PHE A 289 -16.78 22.33 12.96
C PHE A 289 -18.15 22.26 12.26
N TYR A 290 -18.31 21.36 11.28
CA TYR A 290 -19.59 21.21 10.58
C TYR A 290 -20.72 20.70 11.47
N GLN A 291 -20.43 19.84 12.45
CA GLN A 291 -21.43 19.37 13.41
C GLN A 291 -21.92 20.47 14.36
N GLN A 292 -21.05 21.39 14.76
CA GLN A 292 -21.36 22.43 15.74
C GLN A 292 -21.91 23.70 15.11
N GLN A 293 -21.33 24.13 13.98
CA GLN A 293 -21.64 25.43 13.35
C GLN A 293 -22.48 25.29 12.08
N GLY A 294 -22.61 24.07 11.54
CA GLY A 294 -23.16 23.87 10.21
C GLY A 294 -22.20 24.33 9.11
N TRP A 295 -22.70 24.34 7.87
CA TRP A 295 -21.97 24.85 6.70
C TRP A 295 -22.52 26.19 6.23
N HIS A 296 -21.62 27.13 5.96
CA HIS A 296 -21.94 28.45 5.42
C HIS A 296 -21.02 28.78 4.24
N GLU A 297 -21.62 29.04 3.08
CA GLU A 297 -20.92 29.21 1.80
C GLU A 297 -19.91 30.36 1.81
N GLN A 298 -20.15 31.41 2.61
CA GLN A 298 -19.25 32.56 2.78
C GLN A 298 -17.86 32.15 3.33
N LEU A 299 -17.76 31.00 3.99
CA LEU A 299 -16.49 30.50 4.55
C LEU A 299 -15.65 29.72 3.52
N ARG A 300 -16.19 29.44 2.32
CA ARG A 300 -15.56 28.55 1.31
C ARG A 300 -14.16 28.98 0.94
N GLU A 301 -13.98 30.23 0.54
CA GLU A 301 -12.68 30.71 0.06
C GLU A 301 -11.59 30.58 1.13
N GLY A 302 -11.89 31.01 2.36
CA GLY A 302 -10.98 30.92 3.49
C GLY A 302 -10.63 29.48 3.86
N LEU A 303 -11.63 28.59 3.88
CA LEU A 303 -11.43 27.16 4.13
C LEU A 303 -10.59 26.51 3.02
N ILE A 304 -10.92 26.71 1.74
CA ILE A 304 -10.14 26.14 0.63
C ILE A 304 -8.68 26.56 0.73
N LYS A 305 -8.40 27.84 0.98
CA LYS A 305 -7.01 28.34 1.14
C LYS A 305 -6.28 27.62 2.27
N LYS A 306 -6.92 27.46 3.43
CA LYS A 306 -6.36 26.75 4.59
C LYS A 306 -6.13 25.28 4.29
N LEU A 307 -7.12 24.59 3.70
CA LEU A 307 -7.03 23.16 3.43
C LEU A 307 -6.01 22.86 2.33
N ASN A 308 -5.87 23.71 1.32
CA ASN A 308 -4.81 23.56 0.32
C ASN A 308 -3.42 23.63 0.96
N LYS A 309 -3.21 24.53 1.92
CA LYS A 309 -1.96 24.58 2.70
C LYS A 309 -1.72 23.28 3.47
N ILE A 310 -2.75 22.75 4.13
CA ILE A 310 -2.67 21.49 4.88
C ILE A 310 -2.39 20.30 3.97
N SER A 311 -3.13 20.18 2.86
CA SER A 311 -2.98 19.11 1.88
C SER A 311 -1.60 19.08 1.24
N LYS A 312 -1.05 20.26 0.92
CA LYS A 312 0.32 20.39 0.39
C LYS A 312 1.35 19.92 1.43
N GLN A 313 1.32 20.50 2.63
CA GLN A 313 2.24 20.14 3.72
C GLN A 313 2.21 18.63 4.01
N ALA A 314 1.01 18.06 4.19
CA ALA A 314 0.84 16.65 4.52
C ALA A 314 1.38 15.73 3.41
N SER A 315 1.22 16.11 2.13
CA SER A 315 1.73 15.32 1.00
C SER A 315 3.25 15.41 0.88
N GLU A 316 3.84 16.59 1.11
CA GLU A 316 5.29 16.80 1.08
C GLU A 316 5.98 16.06 2.24
N CYS A 317 5.46 16.18 3.47
CA CYS A 317 5.97 15.46 4.63
C CYS A 317 5.88 13.93 4.48
N GLU A 318 4.83 13.42 3.83
CA GLU A 318 4.68 11.98 3.57
C GLU A 318 5.79 11.45 2.65
N VAL A 319 6.17 12.23 1.62
CA VAL A 319 7.28 11.86 0.73
C VAL A 319 8.60 11.83 1.49
N VAL A 320 8.89 12.88 2.27
CA VAL A 320 10.12 12.98 3.07
C VAL A 320 10.21 11.83 4.07
N ALA A 321 9.11 11.51 4.75
CA ALA A 321 9.07 10.39 5.70
C ALA A 321 9.33 9.05 5.00
N LEU A 322 8.66 8.78 3.88
CA LEU A 322 8.87 7.55 3.11
C LEU A 322 10.33 7.39 2.64
N GLU A 323 10.96 8.49 2.23
CA GLU A 323 12.38 8.49 1.85
C GLU A 323 13.30 8.20 3.03
N ALA A 324 13.02 8.78 4.20
CA ALA A 324 13.77 8.50 5.43
C ALA A 324 13.60 7.05 5.91
N GLU A 325 12.38 6.50 5.87
CA GLU A 325 12.09 5.11 6.23
C GLU A 325 12.83 4.13 5.30
N ARG A 326 12.80 4.38 3.98
CA ARG A 326 13.55 3.59 3.00
C ARG A 326 15.05 3.69 3.19
N ALA A 327 15.57 4.88 3.46
CA ALA A 327 16.99 5.10 3.74
C ALA A 327 17.46 4.35 4.99
N SER A 328 16.66 4.39 6.07
CA SER A 328 16.92 3.65 7.30
C SER A 328 16.89 2.14 7.07
N LEU A 329 15.88 1.64 6.34
CA LEU A 329 15.82 0.24 5.94
C LEU A 329 17.06 -0.18 5.15
N LYS A 330 17.40 0.57 4.10
CA LYS A 330 18.55 0.24 3.25
C LYS A 330 19.87 0.23 4.02
N MET A 331 20.05 1.18 4.95
CA MET A 331 21.21 1.22 5.84
C MET A 331 21.31 -0.04 6.71
N LYS A 332 20.21 -0.49 7.31
CA LYS A 332 20.22 -1.72 8.12
C LYS A 332 20.35 -2.98 7.26
N GLN A 333 19.83 -2.98 6.04
CA GLN A 333 20.07 -4.06 5.08
C GLN A 333 21.53 -4.17 4.66
N THR A 334 22.21 -3.05 4.38
CA THR A 334 23.63 -3.06 4.04
C THR A 334 24.49 -3.46 5.24
N GLU A 335 24.21 -2.94 6.44
CA GLU A 335 24.89 -3.34 7.67
C GLU A 335 24.75 -4.86 7.94
N PHE A 336 23.56 -5.43 7.70
CA PHE A 336 23.33 -6.88 7.75
C PHE A 336 24.12 -7.65 6.68
N MET A 337 24.21 -7.14 5.45
CA MET A 337 24.89 -7.85 4.37
C MET A 337 26.41 -7.85 4.48
N SER A 338 27.02 -6.93 5.23
CA SER A 338 28.47 -6.82 5.42
C SER A 338 29.12 -8.12 5.94
N ARG A 339 28.38 -8.92 6.71
CA ARG A 339 28.84 -10.21 7.27
C ARG A 339 28.73 -11.39 6.31
N PHE A 340 28.19 -11.18 5.11
CA PHE A 340 28.00 -12.19 4.07
C PHE A 340 28.86 -11.92 2.81
N ILE A 341 29.89 -11.08 2.92
CA ILE A 341 30.83 -10.86 1.81
C ILE A 341 31.53 -12.19 1.48
N GLY A 342 31.45 -12.60 0.22
CA GLY A 342 31.94 -13.88 -0.26
C GLY A 342 30.88 -14.98 -0.39
N ASP A 343 29.69 -14.79 0.19
CA ASP A 343 28.62 -15.78 0.15
C ASP A 343 27.75 -15.63 -1.11
N GLU A 344 27.12 -16.74 -1.49
CA GLU A 344 26.21 -16.83 -2.63
C GLU A 344 24.74 -16.91 -2.20
N PHE A 345 23.88 -16.21 -2.92
CA PHE A 345 22.46 -16.16 -2.65
C PHE A 345 21.64 -16.35 -3.92
N ASP A 346 20.50 -17.03 -3.77
CA ASP A 346 19.45 -17.03 -4.77
C ASP A 346 18.70 -15.70 -4.72
N GLY A 347 18.49 -15.11 -5.89
CA GLY A 347 17.83 -13.84 -6.05
C GLY A 347 17.00 -13.78 -7.32
N VAL A 348 16.30 -12.66 -7.46
CA VAL A 348 15.49 -12.35 -8.63
C VAL A 348 15.90 -10.98 -9.13
N ILE A 349 16.04 -10.81 -10.44
CA ILE A 349 16.31 -9.49 -11.01
C ILE A 349 15.12 -8.57 -10.69
N SER A 350 15.32 -7.55 -9.86
CA SER A 350 14.31 -6.56 -9.45
C SER A 350 14.28 -5.35 -10.37
N GLY A 351 15.39 -5.07 -11.06
CA GLY A 351 15.54 -3.94 -11.96
C GLY A 351 16.59 -4.19 -13.03
N VAL A 352 16.41 -3.55 -14.18
CA VAL A 352 17.37 -3.56 -15.29
C VAL A 352 17.56 -2.13 -15.74
N VAL A 353 18.81 -1.70 -15.81
CA VAL A 353 19.22 -0.35 -16.23
C VAL A 353 20.38 -0.45 -17.23
N HIS A 354 20.74 0.66 -17.86
CA HIS A 354 21.78 0.64 -18.90
C HIS A 354 23.17 0.22 -18.39
N PHE A 355 23.44 0.36 -17.09
CA PHE A 355 24.74 0.07 -16.47
C PHE A 355 24.78 -1.23 -15.65
N GLY A 356 23.68 -2.00 -15.62
CA GLY A 356 23.66 -3.25 -14.86
C GLY A 356 22.26 -3.78 -14.53
N ILE A 357 22.22 -4.78 -13.67
CA ILE A 357 20.99 -5.39 -13.15
C ILE A 357 20.94 -5.29 -11.62
N PHE A 358 19.79 -4.88 -11.10
CA PHE A 358 19.51 -4.99 -9.67
C PHE A 358 18.95 -6.38 -9.39
N VAL A 359 19.49 -7.02 -8.37
CA VAL A 359 19.08 -8.36 -7.92
C VAL A 359 18.62 -8.25 -6.48
N GLU A 360 17.42 -8.72 -6.20
CA GLU A 360 16.88 -8.86 -4.85
C GLU A 360 17.09 -10.28 -4.35
N ILE A 361 17.81 -10.43 -3.24
CA ILE A 361 17.98 -11.71 -2.53
C ILE A 361 16.63 -12.14 -1.99
N THR A 362 16.12 -13.29 -2.45
CA THR A 362 14.75 -13.72 -2.18
C THR A 362 14.49 -13.97 -0.68
N ARG A 363 15.50 -14.46 0.04
CA ARG A 363 15.39 -14.77 1.48
C ARG A 363 15.25 -13.52 2.34
N TYR A 364 16.05 -12.50 2.07
CA TYR A 364 16.18 -11.31 2.93
C TYR A 364 15.53 -10.05 2.36
N LEU A 365 15.03 -10.09 1.11
CA LEU A 365 14.50 -8.93 0.38
C LEU A 365 15.51 -7.78 0.31
N VAL A 366 16.80 -8.12 0.18
CA VAL A 366 17.89 -7.15 0.08
C VAL A 366 18.31 -7.02 -1.37
N GLU A 367 18.35 -5.78 -1.86
CA GLU A 367 18.74 -5.46 -3.23
C GLU A 367 20.22 -5.08 -3.31
N GLY A 368 20.90 -5.58 -4.34
CA GLY A 368 22.25 -5.18 -4.73
C GLY A 368 22.39 -5.11 -6.25
N LEU A 369 23.51 -4.56 -6.71
CA LEU A 369 23.78 -4.29 -8.12
C LEU A 369 24.80 -5.29 -8.68
N VAL A 370 24.50 -5.91 -9.82
CA VAL A 370 25.52 -6.51 -10.69
C VAL A 370 25.82 -5.50 -11.79
N HIS A 371 27.04 -4.97 -11.81
CA HIS A 371 27.44 -3.99 -12.81
C HIS A 371 27.62 -4.67 -14.18
N ILE A 372 27.36 -3.96 -15.27
CA ILE A 372 27.44 -4.52 -16.63
C ILE A 372 28.85 -5.03 -16.97
N ASN A 373 29.90 -4.43 -16.38
CA ASN A 373 31.28 -4.85 -16.56
C ASN A 373 31.58 -6.22 -15.92
N ASP A 374 30.77 -6.64 -14.94
CA ASP A 374 30.90 -7.95 -14.30
C ASP A 374 30.11 -9.04 -15.07
N LEU A 375 29.47 -8.67 -16.19
CA LEU A 375 28.88 -9.59 -17.16
C LEU A 375 29.89 -9.82 -18.29
N ASP A 376 30.95 -10.55 -17.97
CA ASP A 376 32.14 -10.76 -18.82
C ASP A 376 31.92 -11.72 -20.01
N ASP A 377 30.71 -12.26 -20.17
CA ASP A 377 30.38 -13.27 -21.18
C ASP A 377 29.87 -12.71 -22.52
N ASP A 378 29.49 -11.43 -22.60
CA ASP A 378 29.00 -10.79 -23.83
C ASP A 378 29.04 -9.26 -23.74
N PHE A 379 28.82 -8.57 -24.87
CA PHE A 379 28.46 -7.16 -24.89
C PHE A 379 26.93 -7.02 -24.78
N TYR A 380 26.45 -6.45 -23.66
CA TYR A 380 25.03 -6.32 -23.36
C TYR A 380 24.46 -4.96 -23.75
N VAL A 381 23.33 -4.97 -24.47
CA VAL A 381 22.59 -3.77 -24.86
C VAL A 381 21.28 -3.68 -24.10
N PHE A 382 21.02 -2.53 -23.50
CA PHE A 382 19.77 -2.27 -22.78
C PHE A 382 18.65 -1.91 -23.74
N ASN A 383 17.51 -2.57 -23.58
CA ASN A 383 16.27 -2.25 -24.28
C ASN A 383 15.26 -1.67 -23.29
N GLU A 384 15.03 -0.37 -23.39
CA GLU A 384 14.10 0.38 -22.55
C GLU A 384 12.65 -0.11 -22.66
N LYS A 385 12.22 -0.58 -23.83
CA LYS A 385 10.83 -1.00 -24.06
C LYS A 385 10.51 -2.32 -23.37
N THR A 386 11.49 -3.22 -23.31
CA THR A 386 11.31 -4.56 -22.73
C THR A 386 11.90 -4.69 -21.34
N TYR A 387 12.61 -3.67 -20.83
CA TYR A 387 13.39 -3.71 -19.59
C TYR A 387 14.35 -4.90 -19.54
N THR A 388 15.13 -5.07 -20.62
CA THR A 388 16.04 -6.22 -20.76
C THR A 388 17.43 -5.80 -21.18
N LEU A 389 18.46 -6.45 -20.62
CA LEU A 389 19.82 -6.44 -21.17
C LEU A 389 19.98 -7.67 -22.07
N THR A 390 20.38 -7.46 -23.32
CA THR A 390 20.55 -8.55 -24.31
C THR A 390 21.99 -8.58 -24.81
N GLY A 391 22.65 -9.72 -24.66
CA GLY A 391 23.98 -9.99 -25.20
C GLY A 391 23.94 -10.05 -26.72
N THR A 392 24.83 -9.32 -27.38
CA THR A 392 24.85 -9.18 -28.84
C THR A 392 25.36 -10.43 -29.56
N ALA A 393 26.30 -11.17 -28.98
CA ALA A 393 26.87 -12.38 -29.59
C ALA A 393 26.08 -13.64 -29.20
N THR A 394 25.71 -13.78 -27.94
CA THR A 394 25.07 -14.97 -27.37
C THR A 394 23.54 -14.92 -27.46
N GLY A 395 22.97 -13.72 -27.61
CA GLY A 395 21.52 -13.50 -27.50
C GLY A 395 20.96 -13.74 -26.08
N LYS A 396 21.82 -13.91 -25.07
CA LYS A 396 21.42 -14.10 -23.68
C LYS A 396 20.73 -12.85 -23.17
N GLN A 397 19.60 -13.00 -22.49
CA GLN A 397 18.81 -11.87 -22.03
C GLN A 397 18.69 -11.88 -20.52
N TYR A 398 18.84 -10.75 -19.86
CA TYR A 398 18.48 -10.57 -18.45
C TYR A 398 17.24 -9.70 -18.37
N ARG A 399 16.22 -10.17 -17.66
CA ARG A 399 14.93 -9.51 -17.53
C ARG A 399 14.53 -9.44 -16.06
N ILE A 400 13.76 -8.43 -15.69
CA ILE A 400 13.13 -8.39 -14.37
C ILE A 400 12.32 -9.69 -14.14
N GLY A 401 12.39 -10.25 -12.93
CA GLY A 401 11.76 -11.54 -12.61
C GLY A 401 12.61 -12.78 -12.93
N ASP A 402 13.71 -12.65 -13.67
CA ASP A 402 14.59 -13.78 -13.92
C ASP A 402 15.25 -14.26 -12.61
N PRO A 403 15.20 -15.57 -12.30
CA PRO A 403 15.92 -16.14 -11.17
C PRO A 403 17.42 -16.22 -11.50
N VAL A 404 18.23 -15.73 -10.56
CA VAL A 404 19.68 -15.68 -10.66
C VAL A 404 20.32 -16.11 -9.35
N ARG A 405 21.58 -16.51 -9.42
CA ARG A 405 22.43 -16.72 -8.25
C ARG A 405 23.56 -15.70 -8.30
N VAL A 406 23.72 -14.97 -7.21
CA VAL A 406 24.68 -13.87 -7.08
C VAL A 406 25.60 -14.10 -5.91
N LYS A 407 26.83 -13.58 -5.98
CA LYS A 407 27.79 -13.57 -4.88
C LYS A 407 28.00 -12.14 -4.40
N VAL A 408 27.96 -11.93 -3.08
CA VAL A 408 28.28 -10.63 -2.46
C VAL A 408 29.78 -10.39 -2.59
N VAL A 409 30.18 -9.31 -3.25
CA VAL A 409 31.61 -8.98 -3.43
C VAL A 409 32.03 -7.73 -2.69
N LYS A 410 31.11 -6.78 -2.50
CA LYS A 410 31.38 -5.54 -1.77
C LYS A 410 30.12 -5.07 -1.08
N VAL A 411 30.28 -4.52 0.12
CA VAL A 411 29.23 -3.83 0.85
C VAL A 411 29.79 -2.51 1.35
N ASP A 412 29.11 -1.42 1.03
CA ASP A 412 29.40 -0.09 1.55
C ASP A 412 28.21 0.39 2.37
N VAL A 413 28.38 0.44 3.69
CA VAL A 413 27.31 0.86 4.61
C VAL A 413 27.06 2.36 4.53
N ASN A 414 28.10 3.16 4.26
CA ASN A 414 27.99 4.62 4.18
C ASN A 414 27.25 5.04 2.91
N GLU A 415 27.60 4.45 1.78
CA GLU A 415 26.92 4.67 0.50
C GLU A 415 25.61 3.88 0.38
N ARG A 416 25.39 2.92 1.29
CA ARG A 416 24.24 1.99 1.29
C ARG A 416 24.16 1.21 -0.03
N LEU A 417 25.31 0.71 -0.47
CA LEU A 417 25.48 -0.06 -1.70
C LEU A 417 25.92 -1.49 -1.38
N ILE A 418 25.43 -2.42 -2.18
CA ILE A 418 25.83 -3.83 -2.16
C ILE A 418 26.12 -4.21 -3.61
N ASP A 419 27.34 -4.64 -3.88
CA ASP A 419 27.76 -5.10 -5.19
C ASP A 419 27.75 -6.62 -5.23
N PHE A 420 27.23 -7.12 -6.33
CA PHE A 420 27.09 -8.52 -6.65
C PHE A 420 27.86 -8.86 -7.92
N ILE A 421 28.32 -10.10 -8.01
CA ILE A 421 28.69 -10.71 -9.28
C ILE A 421 27.72 -11.86 -9.59
N LEU A 422 27.45 -12.07 -10.88
CA LEU A 422 26.56 -13.13 -11.32
C LEU A 422 27.31 -14.48 -11.33
N VAL A 423 26.85 -15.44 -10.53
CA VAL A 423 27.43 -16.80 -10.51
C VAL A 423 26.75 -17.70 -11.51
N LYS A 424 25.41 -17.66 -11.56
CA LYS A 424 24.63 -18.50 -12.45
C LYS A 424 23.31 -17.85 -12.80
N LYS A 425 22.91 -18.01 -14.06
CA LYS A 425 21.53 -17.79 -14.49
C LYS A 425 20.80 -19.13 -14.56
N TYR A 426 19.65 -19.24 -13.90
CA TYR A 426 18.79 -20.41 -14.06
C TYR A 426 17.93 -20.25 -15.32
N SER A 427 17.95 -21.25 -16.21
CA SER A 427 17.02 -21.28 -17.35
C SER A 427 15.69 -21.87 -16.88
N LYS A 428 14.64 -21.05 -16.80
CA LYS A 428 13.27 -21.57 -16.66
C LYS A 428 12.81 -22.05 -18.05
N LYS A 429 12.44 -23.33 -18.18
CA LYS A 429 11.80 -23.85 -19.40
C LYS A 429 10.43 -23.17 -19.55
N ARG A 430 10.34 -22.19 -20.45
CA ARG A 430 9.10 -21.47 -20.79
C ARG A 430 7.92 -22.44 -21.00
N ARG A 431 6.95 -22.46 -20.09
CA ARG A 431 5.63 -23.04 -20.37
C ARG A 431 4.86 -22.05 -21.24
N ARG A 432 4.93 -22.25 -22.56
CA ARG A 432 4.08 -21.53 -23.52
C ARG A 432 2.61 -21.81 -23.15
N VAL A 433 1.89 -20.78 -22.71
CA VAL A 433 0.43 -20.85 -22.57
C VAL A 433 -0.13 -21.22 -23.94
N ALA A 434 -0.68 -22.42 -24.06
CA ALA A 434 -1.30 -22.88 -25.29
C ALA A 434 -2.49 -21.97 -25.59
N ARG A 435 -2.40 -21.17 -26.65
CA ARG A 435 -3.55 -20.48 -27.24
C ARG A 435 -4.55 -21.56 -27.67
N GLN A 436 -5.58 -21.80 -26.87
CA GLN A 436 -6.77 -22.52 -27.33
C GLN A 436 -7.41 -21.67 -28.45
N LYS A 437 -7.07 -21.99 -29.69
CA LYS A 437 -7.84 -21.54 -30.85
C LYS A 437 -9.18 -22.25 -30.79
N ASP A 438 -10.20 -21.51 -30.36
CA ASP A 438 -11.60 -21.92 -30.40
C ASP A 438 -12.02 -22.07 -31.87
N ASN A 439 -11.82 -23.27 -32.43
CA ASN A 439 -12.18 -23.61 -33.79
C ASN A 439 -13.59 -24.23 -33.78
N ARG A 440 -14.60 -23.47 -33.35
CA ARG A 440 -16.01 -23.82 -33.53
C ARG A 440 -16.40 -23.65 -35.01
N ARG A 441 -16.09 -24.66 -35.81
CA ARG A 441 -16.76 -24.89 -37.10
C ARG A 441 -18.26 -25.10 -36.83
N LYS A 442 -19.08 -24.13 -37.25
CA LYS A 442 -20.53 -24.28 -37.41
C LYS A 442 -20.80 -25.51 -38.29
N LYS A 443 -21.33 -26.58 -37.70
CA LYS A 443 -22.10 -27.60 -38.43
C LYS A 443 -23.58 -27.26 -38.26
N SER A 444 -24.21 -26.87 -39.35
CA SER A 444 -25.65 -26.75 -39.50
C SER A 444 -26.32 -28.11 -39.27
N PRO A 445 -27.46 -28.20 -38.57
CA PRO A 445 -28.21 -29.44 -38.50
C PRO A 445 -29.00 -29.62 -39.80
N ARG A 446 -28.74 -30.72 -40.52
CA ARG A 446 -29.67 -31.25 -41.51
C ARG A 446 -30.84 -31.88 -40.75
N ALA A 447 -32.04 -31.40 -41.04
CA ALA A 447 -33.30 -32.04 -40.70
C ALA A 447 -33.44 -33.38 -41.42
N VAL A 448 -33.98 -34.39 -40.75
CA VAL A 448 -34.76 -35.49 -41.35
C VAL A 448 -35.85 -35.92 -40.33
N PRO A 449 -37.08 -36.22 -40.76
CA PRO A 449 -38.28 -36.27 -39.93
C PRO A 449 -38.64 -37.70 -39.49
N HIS A 450 -39.37 -37.81 -38.38
CA HIS A 450 -40.66 -38.51 -38.28
C HIS A 450 -41.28 -38.30 -36.90
#